data_AF-X1KZH8-F1
#
_entry.id   AF-X1KZH8-F1
#
_cell.length_a   1.000
_cell.length_b   1.000
_cell.length_c   1.000
_cell.angle_alpha   90.00
_cell.angle_beta   90.00
_cell.angle_gamma   90.00
#
_symmetry.space_group_name_H-M   'P 1'
#
loop_
_entity.id
_entity.type
_entity.pdbx_description
1 polymer ?
#
loop_
_entity_poly.entity_id
_entity_poly.type
_entity_poly.pdbx_seq_one_letter_code
_entity_poly.pdbx_strand_id
1 'polypeptide(L)'
;MKAEVKQIKGLSLIGKADSNHWVPMDSIKALKGAEAGTRPLELVLIALGGCAGMDVISLLGKRRASLQNLELRLEAEQAKEYP
;
A
#
# COMPACT_ATOMS: atom_id res chain seq x y z
N MET A 1 7.25 5.96 -14.57
CA MET A 1 6.32 6.26 -13.46
C MET A 1 6.78 7.52 -12.77
N LYS A 2 5.85 8.45 -12.50
CA LYS A 2 6.09 9.63 -11.66
C LYS A 2 5.14 9.61 -10.47
N ALA A 3 5.59 10.17 -9.36
CA ALA A 3 4.78 10.37 -8.16
C ALA A 3 5.12 11.71 -7.51
N GLU A 4 4.11 12.37 -6.95
CA GLU A 4 4.26 13.51 -6.05
C GLU A 4 3.80 13.12 -4.65
N VAL A 5 4.50 13.60 -3.62
CA VAL A 5 4.12 13.45 -2.21
C VAL A 5 4.09 14.83 -1.58
N LYS A 6 3.02 15.15 -0.87
CA LYS A 6 2.82 16.43 -0.19
C LYS A 6 2.57 16.21 1.30
N GLN A 7 3.21 17.04 2.12
CA GLN A 7 2.90 17.13 3.54
C GLN A 7 1.61 17.93 3.73
N ILE A 8 0.69 17.39 4.55
CA ILE A 8 -0.47 18.13 5.02
C ILE A 8 -0.12 18.83 6.33
N LYS A 9 0.31 18.04 7.33
CA LYS A 9 0.68 18.52 8.67
C LYS A 9 1.41 17.42 9.41
N GLY A 10 2.46 17.75 10.17
CA GLY A 10 3.19 16.75 10.96
C GLY A 10 3.69 15.59 10.08
N LEU A 11 3.40 14.35 10.47
CA LEU A 11 3.70 13.15 9.67
C LEU A 11 2.54 12.67 8.78
N SER A 12 1.51 13.49 8.58
CA SER A 12 0.43 13.20 7.62
C SER A 12 0.81 13.68 6.23
N LEU A 13 0.87 12.74 5.28
CA LEU A 13 1.28 12.92 3.89
C LEU A 13 0.16 12.46 2.94
N ILE A 14 0.14 13.00 1.73
CA ILE A 14 -0.65 12.47 0.62
C ILE A 14 0.25 12.22 -0.58
N GLY A 15 0.10 11.07 -1.23
CA GLY A 15 0.83 10.71 -2.44
C GLY A 15 -0.11 10.62 -3.64
N LYS A 16 0.37 10.95 -4.84
CA LYS A 16 -0.33 10.73 -6.10
C LYS A 16 0.64 10.33 -7.19
N ALA A 17 0.29 9.30 -7.96
CA ALA A 17 1.06 8.82 -9.10
C ALA A 17 0.36 9.16 -10.43
N ASP A 18 0.86 8.61 -11.53
CA ASP A 18 0.30 8.79 -12.89
C ASP A 18 -1.19 8.40 -13.00
N SER A 19 -1.71 7.56 -12.10
CA SER A 19 -3.15 7.21 -12.02
C SER A 19 -4.04 8.35 -11.51
N ASN A 20 -3.46 9.44 -11.02
CA ASN A 20 -4.13 10.65 -10.55
C ASN A 20 -5.08 10.45 -9.34
N HIS A 21 -4.85 9.41 -8.53
CA HIS A 21 -5.57 9.18 -7.26
C HIS A 21 -4.69 9.55 -6.06
N TRP A 22 -5.25 10.31 -5.12
CA TRP A 22 -4.58 10.63 -3.86
C TRP A 22 -4.67 9.46 -2.89
N VAL A 23 -3.54 9.12 -2.28
CA VAL A 23 -3.44 8.10 -1.23
C VAL A 23 -2.92 8.77 0.04
N PRO A 24 -3.71 8.84 1.12
CA PRO A 24 -3.25 9.36 2.39
C PRO A 24 -2.32 8.35 3.09
N MET A 25 -1.26 8.87 3.67
CA MET A 25 -0.32 8.14 4.52
C MET A 25 -0.12 8.90 5.81
N ASP A 26 0.04 8.19 6.92
CA ASP A 26 0.17 8.83 8.23
C ASP A 26 1.03 8.01 9.19
N SER A 27 1.22 8.55 10.38
CA SER A 27 1.87 7.89 11.50
C SER A 27 0.99 7.92 12.75
N ILE A 28 1.47 7.27 13.81
CA ILE A 28 0.82 7.31 15.12
C ILE A 28 0.97 8.69 15.77
N LYS A 29 0.04 9.04 16.67
CA LYS A 29 0.07 10.31 17.40
C LYS A 29 1.36 10.54 18.17
N ALA A 30 1.95 9.49 18.74
CA ALA A 30 3.22 9.56 19.46
C ALA A 30 4.40 10.06 18.60
N LEU A 31 4.31 9.89 17.27
CA LEU A 31 5.30 10.37 16.31
C LEU A 31 4.86 11.64 15.57
N LYS A 32 3.86 12.37 16.06
CA LYS A 32 3.26 13.55 15.42
C LYS A 32 2.48 13.26 14.12
N GLY A 33 1.98 12.02 13.97
CA GLY A 33 0.94 11.71 12.99
C GLY A 33 -0.47 12.01 13.52
N ALA A 34 -1.47 11.91 12.66
CA ALA A 34 -2.87 12.10 13.02
C ALA A 34 -3.66 10.78 13.14
N GLU A 35 -3.00 9.63 12.90
CA GLU A 35 -3.66 8.30 12.82
C GLU A 35 -4.82 8.27 11.81
N ALA A 36 -4.73 9.10 10.76
CA ALA A 36 -5.80 9.31 9.78
C ALA A 36 -5.51 8.67 8.41
N GLY A 37 -4.45 7.87 8.30
CA GLY A 37 -4.04 7.18 7.08
C GLY A 37 -3.18 5.96 7.36
N THR A 38 -2.99 5.14 6.33
CA THR A 38 -2.15 3.92 6.39
C THR A 38 -0.69 4.30 6.64
N ARG A 39 0.06 3.50 7.40
CA ARG A 39 1.51 3.75 7.54
C ARG A 39 2.20 3.46 6.20
N PRO A 40 3.22 4.25 5.78
CA PRO A 40 3.87 4.03 4.49
C PRO A 40 4.35 2.58 4.24
N LEU A 41 4.89 1.91 5.26
CA LEU A 41 5.35 0.52 5.11
C LEU A 41 4.21 -0.50 5.02
N GLU A 42 3.10 -0.28 5.71
CA GLU A 42 1.90 -1.09 5.54
C GLU A 42 1.34 -0.93 4.13
N LEU A 43 1.36 0.28 3.59
CA LEU A 43 0.95 0.56 2.21
C LEU A 43 1.85 -0.17 1.20
N VAL A 44 3.16 -0.26 1.45
CA VAL A 44 4.08 -1.08 0.64
C VAL A 44 3.70 -2.56 0.69
N LEU A 45 3.41 -3.10 1.88
CA LEU A 45 2.99 -4.50 2.04
C LEU A 45 1.66 -4.79 1.30
N ILE A 46 0.68 -3.89 1.42
CA ILE A 46 -0.58 -3.97 0.68
C ILE A 46 -0.35 -3.89 -0.83
N ALA A 47 0.52 -2.99 -1.30
CA ALA A 47 0.85 -2.85 -2.72
C ALA A 47 1.49 -4.12 -3.29
N LEU A 48 2.40 -4.76 -2.53
CA LEU A 48 2.98 -6.05 -2.88
C LEU A 48 1.90 -7.13 -3.01
N GLY A 49 1.00 -7.22 -2.02
CA GLY A 49 -0.16 -8.10 -2.05
C GLY A 49 -1.06 -7.88 -3.26
N GLY A 50 -1.36 -6.62 -3.57
CA GLY A 50 -2.16 -6.22 -4.72
C GLY A 50 -1.52 -6.64 -6.04
N CYS A 51 -0.22 -6.43 -6.20
CA CYS A 51 0.52 -6.83 -7.39
C CYS A 51 0.47 -8.36 -7.60
N ALA A 52 0.81 -9.13 -6.55
CA ALA A 52 0.76 -10.60 -6.61
C ALA A 52 -0.66 -11.14 -6.85
N GLY A 53 -1.67 -10.54 -6.19
CA GLY A 53 -3.07 -10.92 -6.38
C GLY A 53 -3.57 -10.65 -7.80
N MET A 54 -3.20 -9.51 -8.38
CA MET A 54 -3.52 -9.20 -9.79
C MET A 54 -2.92 -10.22 -10.76
N ASP A 55 -1.70 -10.70 -10.50
CA ASP A 55 -1.08 -11.75 -11.32
C ASP A 55 -1.84 -13.08 -11.23
N VAL A 56 -2.24 -13.51 -10.03
CA VAL A 56 -3.03 -14.73 -9.83
C VAL A 56 -4.39 -14.64 -10.54
N ILE A 57 -5.09 -13.52 -10.38
CA ILE A 57 -6.38 -13.27 -11.06
C ILE A 57 -6.20 -13.33 -12.59
N SER A 58 -5.18 -12.66 -13.11
CA SER A 58 -4.87 -12.63 -14.55
C SER A 58 -4.55 -14.02 -15.09
N LEU A 59 -3.76 -14.82 -14.35
CA LEU A 59 -3.39 -16.17 -14.74
C LEU A 59 -4.59 -17.12 -14.79
N LEU A 60 -5.45 -17.12 -13.78
CA LEU A 60 -6.64 -17.96 -13.73
C LEU A 60 -7.64 -17.58 -14.84
N GLY A 61 -7.80 -16.29 -15.10
CA GLY A 61 -8.60 -15.77 -16.22
C GLY A 61 -8.12 -16.30 -17.57
N LYS A 62 -6.81 -16.26 -17.84
CA LYS A 62 -6.21 -16.82 -19.08
C LYS A 62 -6.45 -18.32 -19.23
N ARG A 63 -6.53 -19.05 -18.12
CA ARG A 63 -6.79 -20.50 -18.09
C ARG A 63 -8.27 -20.87 -18.09
N ARG A 64 -9.19 -19.88 -18.12
CA ARG A 64 -10.65 -20.06 -18.02
C ARG A 64 -11.07 -20.83 -16.76
N ALA A 65 -10.26 -20.74 -15.69
CA ALA A 65 -10.60 -21.28 -14.39
C ALA A 65 -11.47 -20.28 -13.62
N SER A 66 -12.56 -20.76 -13.00
CA SER A 66 -13.42 -19.91 -12.19
C SER A 66 -12.74 -19.54 -10.87
N LEU A 67 -12.61 -18.24 -10.58
CA LEU A 67 -12.20 -17.72 -9.28
C LEU A 67 -13.44 -17.22 -8.53
N GLN A 68 -13.74 -17.81 -7.37
CA GLN A 68 -14.89 -17.39 -6.56
C GLN A 68 -14.51 -16.32 -5.52
N ASN A 69 -13.35 -16.48 -4.87
CA ASN A 69 -12.83 -15.55 -3.89
C ASN A 69 -11.30 -15.64 -3.83
N LEU A 70 -10.63 -14.52 -3.56
CA LEU A 70 -9.19 -14.44 -3.31
C LEU A 70 -8.96 -13.56 -2.08
N GLU A 71 -8.36 -14.16 -1.04
CA GLU A 71 -7.92 -13.46 0.15
C GLU A 71 -6.42 -13.72 0.33
N LEU A 72 -5.64 -12.65 0.51
CA LEU A 72 -4.21 -12.72 0.78
C LEU A 72 -3.97 -12.18 2.19
N ARG A 73 -3.37 -13.00 3.04
CA ARG A 73 -2.88 -12.61 4.37
C ARG A 73 -1.38 -12.48 4.31
N LEU A 74 -0.88 -11.30 4.63
CA LEU A 74 0.52 -10.94 4.45
C LEU A 74 1.11 -10.57 5.80
N GLU A 75 2.30 -11.09 6.05
CA GLU A 75 3.12 -10.75 7.20
C GLU A 75 4.49 -10.33 6.69
N ALA A 76 5.09 -9.32 7.31
CA ALA A 76 6.42 -8.85 7.00
C ALA A 76 7.14 -8.44 8.27
N GLU A 77 8.42 -8.72 8.33
CA GLU A 77 9.31 -8.25 9.40
C GLU A 77 10.02 -6.99 8.92
N GLN A 78 9.93 -5.94 9.72
CA GLN A 78 10.69 -4.73 9.47
C GLN A 78 12.12 -4.89 10.01
N ALA A 79 13.11 -4.45 9.24
CA ALA A 79 14.48 -4.35 9.73
C ALA A 79 14.52 -3.50 11.02
N LYS A 80 15.25 -3.99 12.03
CA LYS A 80 15.38 -3.32 13.33
C LYS A 80 16.29 -2.09 13.25
N GLU A 81 17.22 -2.08 12.31
CA GLU A 81 18.16 -1.00 12.09
C GLU A 81 17.66 -0.06 11.00
N TYR A 82 17.83 1.22 11.24
CA TYR A 82 17.62 2.26 10.24
C TYR A 82 18.85 2.30 9.31
N PRO A 83 18.69 2.44 7.99
CA PRO A 83 19.81 2.64 7.08
C PRO A 83 20.66 3.87 7.39
#